data_AF-A0A2V6AGI7-F1
#
_entry.id   AF-A0A2V6AGI7-F1
#
_cell.length_a   1.000
_cell.length_b   1.000
_cell.length_c   1.000
_cell.angle_alpha   90.00
_cell.angle_beta   90.00
_cell.angle_gamma   90.00
#
_symmetry.space_group_name_H-M   'P 1'
#
loop_
_entity.id
_entity.type
_entity.pdbx_description
1 polymer ?
#
loop_
_entity_poly.entity_id
_entity_poly.type
_entity_poly.pdbx_seq_one_letter_code
_entity_poly.pdbx_strand_id
1 'polypeptide(L)'
;MERTFSNRTEAGQLLAEKLVKYAGRTDVIVLGLPRGGVPVAYEVAKRLGVPLDVFIVRKLGVPGFEELAVGAIASGGVRVLNEDIIRALPKADETIESITAKETAELERREQSYRDGRPAPELRDHIVILVDDGLATGATMRAAVKALRQRGAAKIVVAVPVGPPDTCREFEDEADETICASVPEFFQAVGQYYEDFSQTSDDEVRELLTRATQ
;
A
#
# COMPACT_ATOMS: atom_id res chain seq x y z
N MET A 1 4.77 26.36 -7.56
CA MET A 1 4.56 25.08 -6.84
C MET A 1 5.71 24.19 -7.27
N GLU A 2 6.54 23.78 -6.32
CA GLU A 2 7.70 22.94 -6.60
C GLU A 2 7.17 21.53 -6.90
N ARG A 3 7.19 21.14 -8.18
CA ARG A 3 6.81 19.80 -8.61
C ARG A 3 8.07 18.95 -8.51
N THR A 4 8.03 17.92 -7.66
CA THR A 4 9.21 17.11 -7.31
C THR A 4 9.44 15.97 -8.30
N PHE A 5 8.38 15.48 -8.95
CA PHE A 5 8.42 14.34 -9.87
C PHE A 5 7.62 14.64 -11.13
N SER A 6 8.13 14.25 -12.29
CA SER A 6 7.44 14.31 -13.57
C SER A 6 6.22 13.38 -13.58
N ASN A 7 6.36 12.16 -13.06
CA ASN A 7 5.30 11.15 -12.98
C ASN A 7 5.67 10.07 -11.94
N ARG A 8 4.79 9.06 -11.79
CA ARG A 8 5.01 7.92 -10.88
C ARG A 8 6.26 7.09 -11.23
N THR A 9 6.63 7.00 -12.51
CA THR A 9 7.83 6.28 -12.94
C THR A 9 9.09 6.94 -12.38
N GLU A 10 9.25 8.25 -12.56
CA GLU A 10 10.41 8.98 -12.00
C GLU A 10 10.45 8.89 -10.47
N ALA A 11 9.30 9.05 -9.82
CA ALA A 11 9.18 8.92 -8.38
C ALA A 11 9.63 7.53 -7.88
N GLY A 12 9.25 6.46 -8.58
CA GLY A 12 9.67 5.10 -8.27
C GLY A 12 11.18 4.88 -8.47
N GLN A 13 11.76 5.44 -9.54
CA GLN A 13 13.20 5.35 -9.80
C GLN A 13 14.02 6.03 -8.70
N LEU A 14 13.63 7.24 -8.29
CA LEU A 14 14.29 7.97 -7.20
C LEU A 14 14.11 7.29 -5.84
N LEU A 15 12.93 6.71 -5.58
CA LEU A 15 12.68 5.93 -4.38
C LEU A 15 13.55 4.67 -4.33
N ALA A 16 13.74 4.00 -5.47
CA ALA A 16 14.52 2.79 -5.57
C ALA A 16 16.00 2.98 -5.21
N GLU A 17 16.59 4.15 -5.51
CA GLU A 17 17.97 4.46 -5.13
C GLU A 17 18.17 4.48 -3.61
N LYS A 18 17.12 4.78 -2.84
CA LYS A 18 17.16 4.72 -1.36
C LYS A 18 17.02 3.29 -0.81
N LEU A 19 16.61 2.34 -1.66
CA LEU A 19 16.34 0.94 -1.29
C LEU A 19 17.42 -0.04 -1.77
N VAL A 20 18.49 0.42 -2.42
CA VAL A 20 19.52 -0.44 -3.06
C VAL A 20 20.16 -1.48 -2.14
N LYS A 21 20.12 -1.27 -0.81
CA LYS A 21 20.58 -2.25 0.18
C LYS A 21 19.77 -3.57 0.19
N TYR A 22 18.60 -3.57 -0.45
CA TYR A 22 17.75 -4.75 -0.62
C TYR A 22 17.95 -5.47 -1.96
N ALA A 23 18.78 -4.92 -2.86
CA ALA A 23 18.93 -5.44 -4.21
C ALA A 23 19.49 -6.88 -4.24
N GLY A 24 18.93 -7.72 -5.13
CA GLY A 24 19.37 -9.10 -5.38
C GLY A 24 19.09 -10.08 -4.23
N ARG A 25 18.38 -9.66 -3.19
CA ARG A 25 18.00 -10.53 -2.07
C ARG A 25 16.87 -11.48 -2.46
N THR A 26 16.97 -12.73 -2.04
CA THR A 26 15.96 -13.76 -2.29
C THR A 26 14.83 -13.77 -1.26
N ASP A 27 15.02 -13.10 -0.12
CA ASP A 27 14.06 -12.99 0.97
C ASP A 27 13.29 -11.65 0.95
N VAL A 28 13.33 -10.91 -0.16
CA VAL A 28 12.66 -9.61 -0.32
C VAL A 28 11.57 -9.71 -1.38
N ILE A 29 10.42 -9.10 -1.10
CA ILE A 29 9.34 -8.87 -2.06
C ILE A 29 8.88 -7.41 -1.99
N VAL A 30 8.60 -6.81 -3.15
CA VAL A 30 7.98 -5.49 -3.24
C VAL A 30 6.48 -5.67 -3.45
N LEU A 31 5.69 -5.00 -2.61
CA LEU A 31 4.23 -4.99 -2.71
C LEU A 31 3.74 -3.58 -3.02
N GLY A 32 3.04 -3.40 -4.13
CA GLY A 32 2.38 -2.13 -4.49
C GLY A 32 0.96 -2.06 -3.95
N LEU A 33 0.60 -0.95 -3.29
CA LEU A 33 -0.78 -0.63 -2.95
C LEU A 33 -1.50 -0.09 -4.20
N PRO A 34 -2.57 -0.77 -4.68
CA PRO A 34 -3.23 -0.33 -5.90
C PRO A 34 -4.13 0.89 -5.66
N ARG A 35 -4.30 1.76 -6.65
CA ARG A 35 -3.74 1.64 -8.01
C ARG A 35 -2.41 2.38 -8.18
N GLY A 36 -2.33 3.59 -7.65
CA GLY A 36 -1.20 4.50 -7.88
C GLY A 36 0.14 4.00 -7.35
N GLY A 37 0.17 3.19 -6.29
CA GLY A 37 1.40 2.60 -5.78
C GLY A 37 2.06 1.58 -6.70
N VAL A 38 1.33 0.94 -7.60
CA VAL A 38 1.87 -0.15 -8.44
C VAL A 38 2.91 0.34 -9.46
N PRO A 39 2.69 1.43 -10.23
CA PRO A 39 3.73 2.02 -11.08
C PRO A 39 5.03 2.37 -10.33
N VAL A 40 4.91 2.90 -9.11
CA VAL A 40 6.08 3.22 -8.26
C VAL A 40 6.78 1.94 -7.81
N ALA A 41 6.00 0.97 -7.33
CA ALA A 41 6.48 -0.33 -6.88
C ALA A 41 7.19 -1.11 -8.00
N TYR A 42 6.70 -1.01 -9.24
CA TYR A 42 7.31 -1.64 -10.40
C TYR A 42 8.73 -1.15 -10.65
N GLU A 43 8.96 0.16 -10.64
CA GLU A 43 10.31 0.70 -10.82
C GLU A 43 11.24 0.32 -9.66
N VAL A 44 10.72 0.26 -8.42
CA VAL A 44 11.46 -0.23 -7.25
C VAL A 44 11.86 -1.70 -7.44
N ALA A 45 10.90 -2.59 -7.72
CA ALA A 45 11.15 -4.02 -7.89
C ALA A 45 12.15 -4.29 -9.02
N LYS A 46 11.97 -3.63 -10.16
CA LYS A 46 12.86 -3.70 -11.32
C LYS A 46 14.29 -3.27 -10.99
N ARG A 47 14.46 -2.16 -10.27
CA ARG A 47 15.78 -1.64 -9.90
C ARG A 47 16.49 -2.53 -8.88
N LEU A 48 15.74 -3.14 -7.97
CA LEU A 48 16.28 -4.05 -6.94
C LEU A 48 16.48 -5.48 -7.47
N GLY A 49 15.83 -5.85 -8.57
CA GLY A 49 15.86 -7.22 -9.09
C GLY A 49 15.17 -8.20 -8.14
N VAL A 50 14.04 -7.80 -7.55
CA VAL A 50 13.25 -8.61 -6.60
C VAL A 50 11.80 -8.74 -7.09
N PRO A 51 11.04 -9.77 -6.64
CA PRO A 51 9.65 -9.97 -7.06
C PRO A 51 8.75 -8.77 -6.74
N LEU A 52 7.79 -8.51 -7.64
CA LEU A 52 6.70 -7.56 -7.47
C LEU A 52 5.37 -8.30 -7.34
N ASP A 53 4.52 -7.89 -6.40
CA ASP A 53 3.10 -8.21 -6.44
C ASP A 53 2.23 -7.05 -5.91
N VAL A 54 0.90 -7.23 -5.94
CA VAL A 54 -0.06 -6.31 -5.32
C VAL A 54 -0.45 -6.73 -3.90
N PHE A 55 -0.65 -5.73 -3.06
CA PHE A 55 -1.29 -5.90 -1.76
C PHE A 55 -2.53 -5.02 -1.66
N ILE A 56 -3.71 -5.63 -1.67
CA ILE A 56 -4.97 -4.92 -1.72
C ILE A 56 -5.45 -4.71 -0.30
N VAL A 57 -5.80 -3.46 0.03
CA VAL A 57 -6.42 -3.09 1.31
C VAL A 57 -7.70 -2.33 1.02
N ARG A 58 -8.77 -2.69 1.73
CA ARG A 58 -10.06 -2.00 1.67
C ARG A 58 -10.50 -1.59 3.06
N LYS A 59 -10.86 -0.31 3.22
CA LYS A 59 -11.38 0.21 4.48
C LYS A 59 -12.81 -0.28 4.67
N LEU A 60 -13.16 -0.59 5.90
CA LEU A 60 -14.52 -0.88 6.33
C LEU A 60 -15.12 0.44 6.82
N GLY A 61 -15.69 1.21 5.90
CA GLY A 61 -16.35 2.49 6.20
C GLY A 61 -17.74 2.26 6.80
N VAL A 62 -18.13 3.08 7.77
CA VAL A 62 -19.49 3.06 8.33
C VAL A 62 -20.47 3.64 7.29
N PRO A 63 -21.59 2.96 6.96
CA PRO A 63 -22.60 3.49 6.04
C PRO A 63 -23.10 4.88 6.47
N GLY A 64 -23.02 5.86 5.58
CA GLY A 64 -23.38 7.25 5.85
C GLY A 64 -22.28 8.10 6.51
N PHE A 65 -21.15 7.47 6.88
CA PHE A 65 -19.94 8.11 7.37
C PHE A 65 -18.71 7.36 6.83
N GLU A 66 -18.57 7.31 5.51
CA GLU A 66 -17.57 6.48 4.83
C GLU A 66 -16.12 6.85 5.20
N GLU A 67 -15.90 8.10 5.62
CA GLU A 67 -14.61 8.58 6.15
C GLU A 67 -14.28 8.03 7.55
N LEU A 68 -15.28 7.57 8.30
CA LEU A 68 -15.12 6.87 9.57
C LEU A 68 -14.97 5.37 9.31
N ALA A 69 -13.72 4.91 9.21
CA ALA A 69 -13.43 3.49 9.04
C ALA A 69 -13.39 2.74 10.39
N VAL A 70 -14.29 1.77 10.59
CA VAL A 70 -14.27 0.83 11.75
C VAL A 70 -13.12 -0.17 11.67
N GLY A 71 -12.47 -0.27 10.51
CA GLY A 71 -11.37 -1.17 10.28
C GLY A 71 -10.97 -1.21 8.82
N ALA A 72 -10.25 -2.25 8.46
CA ALA A 72 -9.86 -2.57 7.10
C ALA A 72 -9.75 -4.09 6.93
N ILE A 73 -9.91 -4.53 5.69
CA ILE A 73 -9.56 -5.87 5.25
C ILE A 73 -8.41 -5.78 4.26
N ALA A 74 -7.63 -6.85 4.17
CA ALA A 74 -6.48 -6.93 3.28
C ALA A 74 -6.33 -8.30 2.63
N SER A 75 -5.56 -8.33 1.55
CA SER A 75 -5.11 -9.53 0.85
C SER A 75 -4.76 -10.68 1.79
N GLY A 76 -5.28 -11.88 1.49
CA GLY A 76 -5.06 -13.08 2.30
C GLY A 76 -6.02 -13.23 3.49
N GLY A 77 -7.20 -12.59 3.44
CA GLY A 77 -8.28 -12.78 4.42
C GLY A 77 -8.05 -12.07 5.76
N VAL A 78 -7.16 -11.08 5.79
CA VAL A 78 -6.83 -10.37 7.02
C VAL A 78 -7.86 -9.29 7.30
N ARG A 79 -8.32 -9.20 8.55
CA ARG A 79 -9.24 -8.18 9.04
C ARG A 79 -8.62 -7.47 10.24
N VAL A 80 -8.52 -6.15 10.15
CA VAL A 80 -8.00 -5.26 11.18
C VAL A 80 -9.14 -4.35 11.62
N LEU A 81 -9.51 -4.40 12.89
CA LEU A 81 -10.59 -3.60 13.45
C LEU A 81 -10.05 -2.53 14.40
N ASN A 82 -10.75 -1.39 14.46
CA ASN A 82 -10.51 -0.35 15.44
C ASN A 82 -11.53 -0.48 16.57
N GLU A 83 -11.13 -1.13 17.67
CA GLU A 83 -12.00 -1.41 18.80
C GLU A 83 -12.59 -0.15 19.45
N ASP A 84 -11.89 0.98 19.40
CA ASP A 84 -12.39 2.23 19.98
C ASP A 84 -13.58 2.78 19.21
N ILE A 85 -13.55 2.68 17.87
CA ILE A 85 -14.68 3.08 17.02
C ILE A 85 -15.83 2.10 17.21
N ILE A 86 -15.54 0.80 17.29
CA ILE A 86 -16.57 -0.24 17.51
C ILE A 86 -17.33 0.01 18.81
N ARG A 87 -16.63 0.35 19.90
CA ARG A 87 -17.24 0.66 21.20
C ARG A 87 -18.17 1.88 21.16
N ALA A 88 -17.95 2.81 20.23
CA ALA A 88 -18.77 4.00 20.08
C ALA A 88 -20.02 3.80 19.20
N LEU A 89 -20.16 2.65 18.52
CA LEU A 89 -21.23 2.39 17.56
C LEU A 89 -22.34 1.48 18.12
N PRO A 90 -23.62 1.91 18.10
CA PRO A 90 -24.75 1.03 18.41
C PRO A 90 -24.93 -0.05 17.34
N LYS A 91 -25.21 -1.30 17.74
CA LYS A 91 -25.42 -2.45 16.82
C LYS A 91 -24.24 -2.67 15.85
N ALA A 92 -23.02 -2.49 16.35
CA ALA A 92 -21.80 -2.55 15.56
C ALA A 92 -21.65 -3.90 14.82
N ASP A 93 -21.91 -5.02 15.48
CA ASP A 93 -21.57 -6.35 14.95
C ASP A 93 -22.26 -6.68 13.61
N GLU A 94 -23.60 -6.59 13.54
CA GLU A 94 -24.35 -6.87 12.30
C GLU A 94 -23.94 -5.93 11.15
N THR A 95 -23.71 -4.66 11.49
CA THR A 95 -23.31 -3.63 10.52
C THR A 95 -21.91 -3.92 9.99
N ILE A 96 -20.96 -4.24 10.86
CA ILE A 96 -19.57 -4.53 10.49
C ILE A 96 -19.50 -5.81 9.66
N GLU A 97 -20.23 -6.86 10.00
CA GLU A 97 -20.24 -8.09 9.20
C GLU A 97 -20.77 -7.84 7.79
N SER A 98 -21.84 -7.06 7.64
CA SER A 98 -22.38 -6.70 6.32
C SER A 98 -21.37 -5.91 5.47
N ILE A 99 -20.70 -4.91 6.06
CA ILE A 99 -19.65 -4.13 5.38
C ILE A 99 -18.48 -5.05 5.02
N THR A 100 -18.05 -5.90 5.95
CA THR A 100 -16.94 -6.83 5.76
C THR A 100 -17.21 -7.76 4.59
N ALA A 101 -18.40 -8.36 4.51
CA ALA A 101 -18.77 -9.25 3.41
C ALA A 101 -18.72 -8.53 2.05
N LYS A 102 -19.29 -7.32 1.98
CA LYS A 102 -19.30 -6.51 0.75
C LYS A 102 -17.88 -6.13 0.30
N GLU A 103 -17.08 -5.61 1.22
CA GLU A 103 -15.71 -5.18 0.88
C GLU A 103 -14.81 -6.39 0.56
N THR A 104 -15.05 -7.55 1.20
CA THR A 104 -14.30 -8.80 0.92
C THR A 104 -14.56 -9.28 -0.50
N ALA A 105 -15.82 -9.29 -0.95
CA ALA A 105 -16.15 -9.67 -2.32
C ALA A 105 -15.46 -8.75 -3.36
N GLU A 106 -15.40 -7.45 -3.09
CA GLU A 106 -14.69 -6.50 -3.97
C GLU A 106 -13.17 -6.66 -3.90
N LEU A 107 -12.62 -6.96 -2.72
CA LEU A 107 -11.20 -7.27 -2.56
C LEU A 107 -10.81 -8.50 -3.38
N GLU A 108 -11.55 -9.61 -3.24
CA GLU A 108 -11.34 -10.86 -3.97
C GLU A 108 -11.46 -10.65 -5.49
N ARG A 109 -12.45 -9.88 -5.94
CA ARG A 109 -12.61 -9.53 -7.36
C ARG A 109 -11.38 -8.82 -7.92
N ARG A 110 -10.83 -7.84 -7.18
CA ARG A 110 -9.62 -7.11 -7.61
C ARG A 110 -8.38 -7.99 -7.55
N GLU A 111 -8.23 -8.81 -6.51
CA GLU A 111 -7.12 -9.75 -6.39
C GLU A 111 -7.08 -10.71 -7.59
N GLN A 112 -8.23 -11.30 -7.93
CA GLN A 112 -8.34 -12.19 -9.08
C GLN A 112 -8.01 -11.47 -10.38
N SER A 113 -8.51 -10.25 -10.56
CA SER A 113 -8.26 -9.44 -11.76
C SER A 113 -6.79 -9.05 -11.90
N TYR A 114 -6.13 -8.61 -10.83
CA TYR A 114 -4.73 -8.17 -10.90
C TYR A 114 -3.73 -9.31 -10.97
N ARG A 115 -4.02 -10.44 -10.31
CA ARG A 115 -3.12 -11.61 -10.35
C ARG A 115 -3.29 -12.46 -11.60
N ASP A 116 -4.42 -12.35 -12.31
CA ASP A 116 -4.71 -13.11 -13.52
C ASP A 116 -4.47 -14.62 -13.34
N GLY A 117 -4.95 -15.15 -12.21
CA GLY A 117 -4.78 -16.56 -11.84
C GLY A 117 -3.44 -16.92 -11.17
N ARG A 118 -2.48 -16.00 -11.06
CA ARG A 118 -1.27 -16.22 -10.25
C ARG A 118 -1.64 -16.37 -8.77
N PRO A 119 -1.02 -17.31 -8.03
CA PRO A 119 -1.24 -17.43 -6.60
C PRO A 119 -0.71 -16.19 -5.86
N ALA A 120 -1.29 -15.89 -4.69
CA ALA A 120 -0.74 -14.89 -3.80
C ALA A 120 0.66 -15.32 -3.31
N PRO A 121 1.61 -14.39 -3.14
CA PRO A 121 2.95 -14.71 -2.69
C PRO A 121 2.94 -15.16 -1.22
N GLU A 122 3.91 -16.02 -0.89
CA GLU A 122 4.25 -16.30 0.50
C GLU A 122 4.93 -15.08 1.10
N LEU A 123 4.44 -14.62 2.26
CA LEU A 123 4.94 -13.43 2.93
C LEU A 123 5.58 -13.76 4.27
N ARG A 124 5.33 -14.95 4.81
CA ARG A 124 5.93 -15.39 6.07
C ARG A 124 7.44 -15.42 5.93
N ASP A 125 8.12 -14.91 6.95
CA ASP A 125 9.58 -14.85 7.04
C ASP A 125 10.27 -14.03 5.93
N HIS A 126 9.51 -13.30 5.10
CA HIS A 126 10.04 -12.41 4.06
C HIS A 126 10.12 -10.95 4.53
N ILE A 127 11.07 -10.22 3.95
CA ILE A 127 11.12 -8.76 3.99
C ILE A 127 10.17 -8.21 2.95
N VAL A 128 9.17 -7.47 3.40
CA VAL A 128 8.17 -6.84 2.54
C VAL A 128 8.47 -5.36 2.41
N ILE A 129 8.75 -4.89 1.19
CA ILE A 129 8.83 -3.46 0.86
C ILE A 129 7.45 -3.05 0.35
N LEU A 130 6.69 -2.35 1.19
CA LEU A 130 5.35 -1.88 0.89
C LEU A 130 5.40 -0.47 0.31
N VAL A 131 4.88 -0.31 -0.91
CA VAL A 131 5.03 0.89 -1.72
C VAL A 131 3.68 1.52 -2.08
N ASP A 132 3.59 2.84 -1.97
CA ASP A 132 2.49 3.66 -2.50
C ASP A 132 3.03 4.90 -3.24
N ASP A 133 2.21 5.61 -4.00
CA ASP A 133 2.61 6.83 -4.71
C ASP A 133 2.73 8.07 -3.80
N GLY A 134 2.23 7.98 -2.57
CA GLY A 134 2.51 8.93 -1.52
C GLY A 134 1.79 8.56 -0.24
N LEU A 135 2.18 9.23 0.84
CA LEU A 135 1.66 9.00 2.17
C LEU A 135 0.98 10.26 2.67
N ALA A 136 -0.35 10.36 2.51
CA ALA A 136 -1.11 11.49 3.03
C ALA A 136 -1.44 11.29 4.53
N THR A 137 -2.60 10.68 4.83
CA THR A 137 -3.01 10.34 6.20
C THR A 137 -2.48 8.98 6.67
N GLY A 138 -1.91 8.20 5.76
CA GLY A 138 -1.35 6.88 6.04
C GLY A 138 -2.36 5.77 6.38
N ALA A 139 -3.66 6.05 6.44
CA ALA A 139 -4.65 5.08 6.92
C ALA A 139 -4.61 3.72 6.16
N THR A 140 -4.49 3.76 4.84
CA THR A 140 -4.37 2.53 4.01
C THR A 140 -3.05 1.81 4.29
N MET A 141 -1.95 2.55 4.39
CA MET A 141 -0.62 2.02 4.67
C MET A 141 -0.56 1.37 6.06
N ARG A 142 -1.14 1.97 7.11
CA ARG A 142 -1.20 1.37 8.46
C ARG A 142 -1.97 0.05 8.46
N ALA A 143 -3.12 0.03 7.79
CA ALA A 143 -3.92 -1.18 7.66
C ALA A 143 -3.12 -2.28 6.94
N ALA A 144 -2.36 -1.91 5.92
CA ALA A 144 -1.48 -2.84 5.22
C ALA A 144 -0.36 -3.38 6.11
N VAL A 145 0.35 -2.50 6.84
CA VAL A 145 1.40 -2.89 7.80
C VAL A 145 0.85 -3.86 8.85
N LYS A 146 -0.29 -3.54 9.47
CA LYS A 146 -0.95 -4.42 10.45
C LYS A 146 -1.31 -5.78 9.85
N ALA A 147 -1.81 -5.80 8.61
CA ALA A 147 -2.14 -7.04 7.93
C ALA A 147 -0.91 -7.90 7.62
N LEU A 148 0.17 -7.29 7.14
CA LEU A 148 1.44 -7.96 6.87
C LEU A 148 2.07 -8.55 8.13
N ARG A 149 1.96 -7.86 9.29
CA ARG A 149 2.37 -8.41 10.59
C ARG A 149 1.60 -9.68 10.94
N GLN A 150 0.29 -9.68 10.78
CA GLN A 150 -0.54 -10.87 11.03
C GLN A 150 -0.21 -12.03 10.08
N ARG A 151 0.30 -11.76 8.87
CA ARG A 151 0.79 -12.78 7.94
C ARG A 151 2.22 -13.27 8.23
N GLY A 152 2.90 -12.68 9.21
CA GLY A 152 4.22 -13.13 9.66
C GLY A 152 5.38 -12.63 8.80
N ALA A 153 5.26 -11.46 8.18
CA ALA A 153 6.40 -10.82 7.51
C ALA A 153 7.55 -10.60 8.51
N ALA A 154 8.77 -11.02 8.14
CA ALA A 154 9.97 -10.89 8.99
C ALA A 154 10.37 -9.44 9.18
N LYS A 155 10.24 -8.63 8.13
CA LYS A 155 10.47 -7.19 8.16
C LYS A 155 9.49 -6.48 7.24
N ILE A 156 8.98 -5.33 7.65
CA ILE A 156 8.11 -4.46 6.86
C ILE A 156 8.83 -3.13 6.68
N VAL A 157 9.09 -2.78 5.42
CA VAL A 157 9.67 -1.51 4.99
C VAL A 157 8.57 -0.71 4.31
N VAL A 158 8.17 0.42 4.87
CA VAL A 158 7.26 1.36 4.19
C VAL A 158 8.11 2.28 3.32
N ALA A 159 7.82 2.33 2.03
CA ALA A 159 8.57 3.13 1.08
C ALA A 159 7.64 3.98 0.20
N VAL A 160 7.77 5.29 0.27
CA VAL A 160 6.94 6.23 -0.50
C VAL A 160 7.76 7.38 -1.09
N PRO A 161 7.37 7.92 -2.25
CA PRO A 161 8.06 9.09 -2.81
C PRO A 161 7.89 10.36 -1.97
N VAL A 162 6.70 10.58 -1.41
CA VAL A 162 6.39 11.83 -0.68
C VAL A 162 5.37 11.64 0.43
N GLY A 163 5.52 12.38 1.53
CA GLY A 163 4.57 12.44 2.64
C GLY A 163 4.89 13.58 3.60
N PRO A 164 3.93 14.01 4.45
CA PRO A 164 4.18 15.05 5.44
C PRO A 164 5.10 14.54 6.57
N PRO A 165 5.91 15.43 7.18
CA PRO A 165 6.83 15.05 8.25
C PRO A 165 6.21 14.27 9.39
N ASP A 166 5.01 14.68 9.83
CA ASP A 166 4.36 14.06 10.99
C ASP A 166 3.88 12.64 10.67
N THR A 167 3.21 12.42 9.52
CA THR A 167 2.82 11.06 9.11
C THR A 167 4.05 10.18 8.89
N CYS A 168 5.12 10.67 8.26
CA CYS A 168 6.35 9.88 8.09
C CYS A 168 6.97 9.47 9.43
N ARG A 169 6.99 10.36 10.42
CA ARG A 169 7.46 10.06 11.78
C ARG A 169 6.58 9.04 12.49
N GLU A 170 5.25 9.13 12.38
CA GLU A 170 4.35 8.12 12.95
C GLU A 170 4.67 6.69 12.47
N PHE A 171 5.07 6.54 11.20
CA PHE A 171 5.42 5.23 10.64
C PHE A 171 6.76 4.67 11.13
N GLU A 172 7.62 5.46 11.74
CA GLU A 172 8.85 4.96 12.39
C GLU A 172 8.52 4.04 13.58
N ASP A 173 7.35 4.23 14.21
CA ASP A 173 6.87 3.39 15.31
C ASP A 173 6.02 2.19 14.83
N GLU A 174 5.50 2.22 13.60
CA GLU A 174 4.59 1.20 13.06
C GLU A 174 5.28 0.15 12.17
N ALA A 175 6.31 0.55 11.42
CA ALA A 175 7.08 -0.30 10.50
C ALA A 175 8.52 -0.53 11.03
N ASP A 176 9.22 -1.55 10.51
CA ASP A 176 10.63 -1.75 10.90
C ASP A 176 11.57 -0.74 10.26
N GLU A 177 11.12 -0.14 9.16
CA GLU A 177 11.83 0.91 8.45
C GLU A 177 10.87 1.73 7.61
N THR A 178 11.04 3.05 7.63
CA THR A 178 10.25 3.99 6.83
C THR A 178 11.18 4.81 5.95
N ILE A 179 10.94 4.75 4.64
CA ILE A 179 11.69 5.48 3.62
C ILE A 179 10.73 6.43 2.91
N CYS A 180 10.97 7.72 3.08
CA CYS A 180 10.29 8.75 2.32
C CYS A 180 11.32 9.50 1.45
N ALA A 181 11.09 9.58 0.13
CA ALA A 181 12.06 10.24 -0.74
C ALA A 181 12.09 11.76 -0.56
N SER A 182 10.93 12.37 -0.32
CA SER A 182 10.73 13.80 -0.07
C SER A 182 9.75 14.02 1.09
N VAL A 183 10.14 14.85 2.06
CA VAL A 183 9.34 15.11 3.29
C VAL A 183 9.06 16.62 3.42
N PRO A 184 8.20 17.19 2.56
CA PRO A 184 7.95 18.63 2.51
C PRO A 184 7.12 19.13 3.70
N GLU A 185 7.50 20.28 4.28
CA GLU A 185 6.78 20.89 5.42
C GLU A 185 5.34 21.29 5.06
N PHE A 186 5.11 21.78 3.83
CA PHE A 186 3.78 22.18 3.35
C PHE A 186 3.18 21.10 2.46
N PHE A 187 2.43 20.18 3.07
CA PHE A 187 1.75 19.07 2.38
C PHE A 187 0.23 19.26 2.36
N GLN A 188 -0.38 19.26 1.16
CA GLN A 188 -1.84 19.31 1.00
C GLN A 188 -2.38 18.01 0.41
N ALA A 189 -1.75 17.51 -0.66
CA ALA A 189 -2.14 16.28 -1.32
C ALA A 189 -0.94 15.64 -2.03
N VAL A 190 -0.96 14.31 -2.21
CA VAL A 190 0.11 13.59 -2.94
C VAL A 190 0.31 14.15 -4.35
N GLY A 191 -0.77 14.34 -5.10
CA GLY A 191 -0.73 14.77 -6.50
C GLY A 191 -0.09 16.14 -6.75
N GLN A 192 0.11 16.97 -5.72
CA GLN A 192 0.74 18.29 -5.89
C GLN A 192 2.24 18.19 -6.22
N TYR A 193 2.87 17.07 -5.91
CA TYR A 193 4.29 16.81 -6.14
C TYR A 193 4.58 16.13 -7.48
N TYR A 194 3.53 15.87 -8.26
CA TYR A 194 3.60 15.21 -9.56
C TYR A 194 3.21 16.20 -10.67
N GLU A 195 4.00 16.26 -11.73
CA GLU A 195 3.60 16.99 -12.95
C GLU A 195 2.45 16.29 -13.66
N ASP A 196 2.55 14.97 -13.80
CA ASP A 196 1.49 14.07 -14.24
C ASP A 196 1.08 13.13 -13.09
N PHE A 197 -0.12 13.37 -12.57
CA PHE A 197 -0.78 12.53 -11.57
C PHE A 197 -2.09 11.91 -12.10
N SER A 198 -2.12 11.62 -13.41
CA SER A 198 -3.25 10.94 -14.05
C SER A 198 -3.63 9.65 -13.31
N GLN A 199 -4.90 9.29 -13.35
CA GLN A 199 -5.40 8.14 -12.60
C GLN A 199 -4.87 6.84 -13.20
N THR A 200 -4.12 6.06 -12.43
CA THR A 200 -3.68 4.71 -12.81
C THR A 200 -4.89 3.80 -13.01
N SER A 201 -4.94 3.13 -14.17
CA SER A 201 -6.02 2.22 -14.54
C SER A 201 -5.80 0.80 -14.03
N ASP A 202 -6.85 -0.02 -14.00
CA ASP A 202 -6.71 -1.44 -13.67
C ASP A 202 -5.90 -2.22 -14.73
N ASP A 203 -5.95 -1.78 -15.99
CA ASP A 203 -5.18 -2.36 -17.10
C ASP A 203 -3.69 -2.10 -16.95
N GLU A 204 -3.34 -0.87 -16.56
CA GLU A 204 -1.95 -0.48 -16.29
C GLU A 204 -1.37 -1.30 -15.11
N VAL A 205 -2.15 -1.50 -14.04
CA VAL A 205 -1.74 -2.38 -12.93
C VAL A 205 -1.45 -3.80 -13.43
N ARG A 206 -2.33 -4.38 -14.26
CA ARG A 206 -2.15 -5.73 -14.82
C ARG A 206 -0.93 -5.82 -15.73
N GLU A 207 -0.72 -4.83 -16.59
CA GLU A 207 0.43 -4.78 -17.49
C GLU A 207 1.75 -4.79 -16.71
N LEU A 208 1.87 -3.92 -15.69
CA LEU A 208 3.08 -3.80 -14.89
C LEU A 208 3.38 -5.07 -14.09
N LEU A 209 2.35 -5.70 -13.51
CA LEU A 209 2.52 -6.98 -12.82
C LEU A 209 2.97 -8.10 -13.76
N THR A 210 2.44 -8.12 -14.98
CA THR A 210 2.83 -9.10 -16.00
C THR A 210 4.29 -8.90 -16.40
N ARG A 211 4.67 -7.65 -16.68
CA ARG A 211 6.05 -7.27 -17.06
C ARG A 211 7.08 -7.57 -15.98
N ALA A 212 6.70 -7.50 -14.70
CA ALA A 212 7.60 -7.82 -13.59
C ALA A 212 7.88 -9.32 -13.42
N THR A 213 7.12 -10.19 -14.11
CA THR A 213 7.33 -11.65 -14.09
C THR A 213 8.15 -12.18 -15.27
N GLN A 214 8.55 -11.30 -16.19
CA GLN A 214 9.37 -11.60 -17.38
C GLN A 214 10.84 -11.33 -17.10
#